data_AF-A0A2G2XU98-F1
#
_entry.id   AF-A0A2G2XU98-F1
#
_cell.length_a   1.000
_cell.length_b   1.000
_cell.length_c   1.000
_cell.angle_alpha   90.00
_cell.angle_beta   90.00
_cell.angle_gamma   90.00
#
_symmetry.space_group_name_H-M   'P 1'
#
loop_
_entity.id
_entity.type
_entity.pdbx_description
1 polymer ?
#
loop_
_entity_poly.entity_id
_entity_poly.type
_entity_poly.pdbx_seq_one_letter_code
_entity_poly.pdbx_strand_id
1 'polypeptide(L)'
;MDQSLFEAARTGNTEYLHNLLKDYPLLLGTVALGGGENPLHIACIVGHADFARELVKLKREFAAELNQDGLSPLHIASANGNKDIVKLLRNLDHNLCQIKGREQTVPLHYAAIKGRV
;
A
#
# COMPACT_ATOMS: atom_id res chain seq x y z
N MET A 1 3.83 14.39 12.36
CA MET A 1 3.67 13.29 11.38
C MET A 1 4.96 12.53 11.35
N ASP A 2 4.97 11.27 11.77
CA ASP A 2 6.17 10.44 11.81
C ASP A 2 6.69 10.15 10.40
N GLN A 3 7.54 11.02 9.89
CA GLN A 3 8.22 10.87 8.59
C GLN A 3 9.04 9.58 8.53
N SER A 4 9.50 9.07 9.67
CA SER A 4 10.37 7.88 9.78
C SER A 4 9.73 6.61 9.20
N LEU A 5 8.44 6.38 9.42
CA LEU A 5 7.75 5.20 8.87
C LEU A 5 7.62 5.28 7.35
N PHE A 6 7.31 6.47 6.84
CA PHE A 6 7.20 6.71 5.40
C PHE A 6 8.56 6.63 4.72
N GLU A 7 9.63 7.06 5.39
CA GLU A 7 11.00 6.88 4.89
C GLU A 7 11.38 5.39 4.84
N ALA A 8 10.98 4.60 5.85
CA ALA A 8 11.13 3.14 5.81
C ALA A 8 10.37 2.54 4.61
N ALA A 9 9.14 2.98 4.35
CA ALA A 9 8.35 2.53 3.22
C ALA A 9 8.91 2.96 1.86
N ARG A 10 9.48 4.17 1.79
CA ARG A 10 10.09 4.74 0.59
C ARG A 10 11.43 4.08 0.22
N THR A 11 12.19 3.67 1.24
CA THR A 11 13.46 2.95 1.07
C THR A 11 13.29 1.42 1.02
N GLY A 12 12.11 0.91 1.42
CA GLY A 12 11.83 -0.51 1.52
C GLY A 12 12.54 -1.20 2.69
N ASN A 13 13.04 -0.43 3.67
CA ASN A 13 13.82 -0.96 4.78
C ASN A 13 12.92 -1.62 5.84
N THR A 14 12.78 -2.95 5.77
CA THR A 14 12.00 -3.76 6.70
C THR A 14 12.61 -3.81 8.11
N GLU A 15 13.95 -3.81 8.22
CA GLU A 15 14.62 -3.80 9.52
C GLU A 15 14.33 -2.50 10.27
N TYR A 16 14.40 -1.37 9.57
CA TYR A 16 14.08 -0.07 10.14
C TYR A 16 12.61 0.02 10.55
N LEU A 17 11.69 -0.56 9.76
CA LEU A 17 10.28 -0.73 10.16
C LEU A 17 10.15 -1.49 11.48
N HIS A 18 10.81 -2.65 11.62
CA HIS A 18 10.72 -3.43 12.84
C HIS A 18 11.31 -2.72 14.06
N ASN A 19 12.43 -2.01 13.90
CA ASN A 19 13.01 -1.21 14.98
C ASN A 19 12.08 -0.07 15.40
N LEU A 20 11.50 0.62 14.43
CA LEU A 20 10.56 1.70 14.71
C LEU A 20 9.29 1.22 15.44
N LEU A 21 8.82 0.00 15.14
CA LEU A 21 7.68 -0.61 15.83
C LEU A 21 8.01 -1.12 17.24
N LYS A 22 9.28 -1.47 17.51
CA LYS A 22 9.73 -1.77 18.87
C LYS A 22 9.69 -0.52 19.75
N ASP A 23 10.15 0.60 19.21
CA ASP A 23 10.16 1.89 19.92
C ASP A 23 8.76 2.50 20.02
N TYR A 24 7.94 2.34 18.96
CA TYR A 24 6.61 2.92 18.82
C TYR A 24 5.58 1.88 18.34
N PRO A 25 5.05 1.03 19.23
CA PRO A 25 4.15 -0.07 18.85
C PRO A 25 2.80 0.39 18.28
N LEU A 26 2.35 1.61 18.62
CA LEU A 26 1.08 2.17 18.13
C LEU A 26 1.23 2.97 16.83
N LEU A 27 2.43 3.01 16.24
CA LEU A 27 2.73 3.86 15.10
C LEU A 27 1.84 3.56 13.88
N LEU A 28 1.55 2.29 13.60
CA LEU A 28 0.67 1.93 12.48
C LEU A 28 -0.78 2.40 12.68
N GLY A 29 -1.18 2.78 13.89
CA GLY A 29 -2.52 3.27 14.22
C GLY A 29 -2.73 4.77 13.97
N THR A 30 -1.65 5.55 13.92
CA THR A 30 -1.70 7.02 13.97
C THR A 30 -1.26 7.69 12.66
N VAL A 31 -0.75 6.91 11.71
CA VAL A 31 -0.09 7.40 10.49
C VAL A 31 -1.02 7.41 9.28
N ALA A 32 -1.59 8.58 8.98
CA ALA A 32 -2.03 8.95 7.65
C ALA A 32 -1.27 10.22 7.25
N LEU A 33 -0.60 10.21 6.08
CA LEU A 33 0.03 11.42 5.55
C LEU A 33 -1.04 12.48 5.23
N GLY A 34 -0.63 13.74 5.18
CA GLY A 34 -1.37 14.75 4.41
C GLY A 34 -1.44 14.27 2.96
N GLY A 35 -2.61 13.83 2.51
CA GLY A 35 -2.76 13.02 1.29
C GLY A 35 -3.62 11.76 1.47
N GLY A 36 -3.90 11.35 2.72
CA GLY A 36 -4.64 10.12 3.01
C GLY A 36 -3.85 8.85 2.67
N GLU A 37 -2.58 8.96 2.30
CA GLU A 37 -1.72 7.83 1.99
C GLU A 37 -1.20 7.16 3.27
N ASN A 38 -1.36 5.85 3.32
CA ASN A 38 -0.72 5.00 4.32
C ASN A 38 0.63 4.47 3.78
N PRO A 39 1.49 3.89 4.63
CA PRO A 39 2.81 3.40 4.21
C PRO A 39 2.74 2.29 3.14
N LEU A 40 1.60 1.59 3.02
CA LEU A 40 1.40 0.56 1.99
C LEU A 40 1.21 1.18 0.60
N HIS A 41 0.55 2.35 0.51
CA HIS A 41 0.48 3.11 -0.73
C HIS A 41 1.90 3.44 -1.22
N ILE A 42 2.75 4.00 -0.34
CA ILE A 42 4.12 4.35 -0.68
C ILE A 42 4.92 3.13 -1.14
N ALA A 43 4.82 2.00 -0.42
CA ALA A 43 5.48 0.76 -0.83
C ALA A 43 5.01 0.27 -2.22
N CYS A 44 3.73 0.45 -2.56
CA CYS A 44 3.18 0.10 -3.87
C CYS A 44 3.62 1.08 -4.98
N ILE A 45 3.74 2.37 -4.65
CA ILE A 45 4.25 3.42 -5.55
C ILE A 45 5.70 3.10 -5.94
N VAL A 46 6.55 2.82 -4.95
CA VAL A 46 7.97 2.55 -5.17
C VAL A 46 8.22 1.13 -5.70
N GLY A 47 7.37 0.17 -5.33
CA GLY A 47 7.48 -1.23 -5.76
C GLY A 47 8.22 -2.15 -4.78
N HIS A 48 8.32 -1.78 -3.50
CA HIS A 48 8.97 -2.60 -2.48
C HIS A 48 8.07 -3.74 -1.99
N ALA A 49 8.09 -4.87 -2.71
CA ALA A 49 7.23 -6.01 -2.42
C ALA A 49 7.48 -6.66 -1.05
N ASP A 50 8.73 -6.73 -0.59
CA ASP A 50 9.06 -7.29 0.72
C ASP A 50 8.59 -6.38 1.87
N PHE A 51 8.74 -5.07 1.70
CA PHE A 51 8.20 -4.10 2.65
C PHE A 51 6.67 -4.17 2.71
N ALA A 52 6.01 -4.21 1.54
CA ALA A 52 4.57 -4.37 1.46
C ALA A 52 4.12 -5.65 2.19
N ARG A 53 4.84 -6.77 2.01
CA ARG A 53 4.56 -8.04 2.68
C ARG A 53 4.60 -7.95 4.19
N GLU A 54 5.64 -7.34 4.75
CA GLU A 54 5.73 -7.18 6.20
C GLU A 54 4.63 -6.24 6.71
N LEU A 55 4.35 -5.16 5.99
CA LEU A 55 3.35 -4.20 6.42
C LEU A 55 1.93 -4.78 6.46
N VAL A 56 1.50 -5.56 5.45
CA VAL A 56 0.18 -6.24 5.53
C VAL A 56 0.14 -7.34 6.58
N LYS A 57 1.25 -8.00 6.93
CA LYS A 57 1.25 -8.93 8.07
C LYS A 57 0.99 -8.20 9.39
N LEU A 58 1.54 -7.00 9.53
CA LEU A 58 1.41 -6.18 10.74
C LEU A 58 0.04 -5.50 10.82
N LYS A 59 -0.46 -4.97 9.70
CA LYS A 59 -1.73 -4.26 9.61
C LYS A 59 -2.37 -4.44 8.24
N ARG A 60 -3.30 -5.39 8.15
CA ARG A 60 -3.97 -5.75 6.88
C ARG A 60 -4.92 -4.67 6.38
N GLU A 61 -5.49 -3.88 7.28
CA GLU A 61 -6.50 -2.86 7.00
C GLU A 61 -6.00 -1.83 5.98
N PHE A 62 -4.69 -1.56 5.98
CA PHE A 62 -4.04 -0.68 5.02
C PHE A 62 -4.25 -1.08 3.56
N ALA A 63 -4.47 -2.37 3.27
CA ALA A 63 -4.69 -2.86 1.91
C ALA A 63 -6.03 -2.41 1.31
N ALA A 64 -7.01 -2.06 2.15
CA ALA A 64 -8.34 -1.65 1.73
C ALA A 64 -8.58 -0.13 1.78
N GLU A 65 -7.71 0.62 2.47
CA GLU A 65 -7.82 2.07 2.60
C GLU A 65 -7.62 2.77 1.25
N LEU A 66 -8.35 3.87 1.05
CA LEU A 66 -8.23 4.74 -0.12
C LEU A 66 -7.45 6.00 0.28
N ASN A 67 -6.51 6.40 -0.57
CA ASN A 67 -5.90 7.73 -0.46
C ASN A 67 -6.85 8.84 -0.91
N GLN A 68 -6.43 10.11 -0.85
CA GLN A 68 -7.24 11.26 -1.28
C GLN A 68 -7.60 11.25 -2.77
N ASP A 69 -6.82 10.58 -3.61
CA ASP A 69 -7.14 10.38 -5.03
C ASP A 69 -8.18 9.27 -5.24
N GLY A 70 -8.63 8.61 -4.17
CA GLY A 70 -9.55 7.49 -4.21
C GLY A 70 -8.88 6.23 -4.76
N LEU A 71 -7.58 6.04 -4.55
CA LEU A 71 -6.84 4.86 -4.97
C LEU A 71 -6.50 4.00 -3.75
N SER A 72 -6.76 2.71 -3.84
CA SER A 72 -6.21 1.74 -2.88
C SER A 72 -4.79 1.33 -3.27
N PRO A 73 -4.00 0.70 -2.37
CA PRO A 73 -2.68 0.20 -2.71
C PRO A 73 -2.70 -0.77 -3.91
N LEU A 74 -3.77 -1.56 -4.07
CA LEU A 74 -3.93 -2.44 -5.22
C LEU A 74 -4.15 -1.69 -6.53
N HIS A 75 -4.83 -0.53 -6.52
CA HIS A 75 -4.94 0.32 -7.70
C HIS A 75 -3.56 0.79 -8.16
N ILE A 76 -2.74 1.26 -7.22
CA ILE A 76 -1.38 1.73 -7.48
C ILE A 76 -0.51 0.60 -8.00
N ALA A 77 -0.49 -0.55 -7.32
CA ALA A 77 0.31 -1.71 -7.73
C ALA A 77 -0.08 -2.20 -9.14
N SER A 78 -1.38 -2.17 -9.46
CA SER A 78 -1.91 -2.53 -10.78
C SER A 78 -1.52 -1.52 -11.85
N ALA A 79 -1.62 -0.22 -11.56
CA ALA A 79 -1.21 0.86 -12.45
C ALA A 79 0.30 0.84 -12.76
N ASN A 80 1.12 0.47 -11.77
CA ASN A 80 2.56 0.36 -11.92
C ASN A 80 2.99 -0.96 -12.58
N GLY A 81 2.11 -1.97 -12.65
CA GLY A 81 2.43 -3.29 -13.17
C GLY A 81 3.26 -4.15 -12.22
N ASN A 82 3.23 -3.85 -10.92
CA ASN A 82 3.98 -4.54 -9.88
C ASN A 82 3.33 -5.89 -9.56
N LYS A 83 3.55 -6.89 -10.42
CA LYS A 83 2.88 -8.21 -10.37
C LYS A 83 3.03 -8.91 -9.01
N ASP A 84 4.17 -8.77 -8.34
CA ASP A 84 4.41 -9.42 -7.06
C ASP A 84 3.55 -8.83 -5.93
N ILE A 85 3.42 -7.49 -5.91
CA ILE A 85 2.55 -6.79 -4.97
C ILE A 85 1.08 -7.07 -5.29
N VAL A 86 0.70 -7.07 -6.57
CA VAL A 86 -0.66 -7.42 -7.00
C VAL A 86 -1.04 -8.83 -6.54
N LYS A 87 -0.16 -9.82 -6.74
CA LYS A 87 -0.38 -11.20 -6.27
C LYS A 87 -0.48 -11.24 -4.75
N LEU A 88 0.38 -10.53 -4.05
CA LEU A 88 0.41 -10.47 -2.59
C LEU A 88 -0.89 -9.91 -2.02
N LEU A 89 -1.37 -8.77 -2.52
CA LEU A 89 -2.61 -8.15 -2.08
C LEU A 89 -3.83 -9.00 -2.49
N ARG A 90 -3.85 -9.57 -3.70
CA ARG A 90 -4.95 -10.46 -4.12
C ARG A 90 -5.03 -11.73 -3.25
N ASN A 91 -3.88 -12.28 -2.86
CA ASN A 91 -3.83 -13.44 -1.97
C ASN A 91 -4.19 -13.08 -0.52
N LEU A 92 -4.04 -11.80 -0.13
CA LEU A 92 -4.47 -11.31 1.18
C LEU A 92 -5.99 -11.29 1.29
N ASP A 93 -6.66 -10.67 0.30
CA ASP A 93 -8.10 -10.65 0.19
C ASP A 93 -8.52 -10.41 -1.28
N HIS A 94 -9.33 -11.33 -1.81
CA HIS A 94 -9.81 -11.24 -3.18
C HIS A 94 -10.76 -10.04 -3.38
N ASN A 95 -11.45 -9.59 -2.34
CA ASN A 95 -12.37 -8.45 -2.39
C ASN A 95 -11.66 -7.14 -2.67
N LEU A 96 -10.33 -7.05 -2.45
CA LEU A 96 -9.55 -5.86 -2.79
C LEU A 96 -9.63 -5.53 -4.28
N CYS A 97 -9.81 -6.53 -5.13
CA CYS A 97 -10.01 -6.36 -6.58
C CYS A 97 -11.32 -5.65 -6.93
N GLN A 98 -12.28 -5.61 -6.00
CA GLN A 98 -13.59 -4.99 -6.18
C GLN A 98 -13.70 -3.62 -5.52
N ILE A 99 -12.64 -3.16 -4.83
CA ILE A 99 -12.62 -1.83 -4.24
C ILE A 99 -12.81 -0.81 -5.34
N LYS A 100 -13.84 0.00 -5.17
CA LYS A 100 -14.16 1.08 -6.10
C LYS A 100 -13.46 2.33 -5.63
N GLY A 101 -12.51 2.77 -6.42
CA GLY A 101 -11.85 4.04 -6.25
C GLY A 101 -12.69 5.21 -6.73
N ARG A 102 -12.02 6.31 -7.06
CA ARG A 102 -12.65 7.47 -7.69
C ARG A 102 -13.34 7.07 -9.00
N GLU A 103 -14.48 7.69 -9.29
CA GLU A 103 -15.27 7.40 -10.50
C GLU A 103 -15.74 5.93 -10.62
N GLN A 104 -15.86 5.21 -9.50
CA GLN A 104 -16.28 3.79 -9.46
C GLN A 104 -15.33 2.85 -10.24
N THR A 105 -14.12 3.30 -10.49
CA THR A 105 -13.08 2.49 -11.15
C THR A 105 -12.53 1.45 -10.18
N VAL A 106 -12.07 0.33 -10.72
CA VAL A 106 -11.47 -0.77 -9.93
C VAL A 106 -10.01 -0.96 -10.34
N PRO A 107 -9.16 -1.67 -9.57
CA PRO A 107 -7.73 -1.78 -9.87
C PRO A 107 -7.42 -2.26 -11.30
N LEU A 108 -8.25 -3.16 -11.84
CA LEU A 108 -8.10 -3.67 -13.20
C LEU A 108 -8.33 -2.57 -14.27
N HIS A 109 -9.23 -1.62 -14.04
CA HIS A 109 -9.42 -0.50 -14.96
C HIS A 109 -8.13 0.32 -15.09
N TYR A 110 -7.41 0.55 -13.99
CA TYR A 110 -6.15 1.28 -14.02
C TYR A 110 -5.01 0.49 -14.68
N ALA A 111 -4.94 -0.83 -14.48
CA ALA A 111 -4.00 -1.67 -15.22
C ALA A 111 -4.25 -1.55 -16.73
N ALA A 112 -5.53 -1.60 -17.17
CA ALA A 112 -5.90 -1.43 -18.57
C ALA A 112 -5.55 -0.03 -19.11
N ILE A 113 -5.90 1.03 -18.38
CA ILE A 113 -5.61 2.43 -18.75
C ILE A 113 -4.09 2.64 -18.93
N LYS A 114 -3.27 2.01 -18.09
CA LYS A 114 -1.80 2.13 -18.13
C LYS A 114 -1.13 1.10 -19.06
N GLY A 115 -1.89 0.24 -19.75
CA GLY A 115 -1.34 -0.78 -20.65
C GLY A 115 -0.56 -1.89 -19.94
N ARG A 116 -0.92 -2.18 -18.68
CA ARG A 116 -0.26 -3.17 -17.80
C ARG A 116 -1.00 -4.53 -17.74
N VAL A 117 -1.76 -4.86 -18.78
CA VAL A 117 -2.55 -6.11 -18.90
C VAL A 117 -1.71 -7.34 -19.17
#